data_AF-A0A6S7FZM9-F1
#
_entry.id   AF-A0A6S7FZM9-F1
#
_cell.length_a   1.000
_cell.length_b   1.000
_cell.length_c   1.000
_cell.angle_alpha   90.00
_cell.angle_beta   90.00
_cell.angle_gamma   90.00
#
_symmetry.space_group_name_H-M   'P 1'
#
loop_
_entity.id
_entity.type
_entity.pdbx_description
1 polymer ?
#
loop_
_entity_poly.entity_id
_entity_poly.type
_entity_poly.pdbx_seq_one_letter_code
_entity_poly.pdbx_strand_id
1 'polypeptide(L)'
;MMECERKPRIIVQGGMYTDLESGDREEFMDALKGAARNGYDVLKDNGTAVDAVEKAVRGLEENGRFNAGRGSYKTDKGQVECDAMIMDGHKVDAEQYYEK
;
A
#
# COMPACT_ATOMS: atom_id res chain seq x y z
N MET A 1 28.45 21.94 -2.34
CA MET A 1 27.13 21.87 -1.67
C MET A 1 26.93 20.42 -1.29
N MET A 2 26.71 20.12 -0.02
CA MET A 2 26.57 18.76 0.48
C MET A 2 25.11 18.35 0.27
N GLU A 3 24.84 17.47 -0.69
CA GLU A 3 23.52 16.84 -0.80
C GLU A 3 23.27 16.01 0.45
N CYS A 4 22.21 16.34 1.19
CA CYS A 4 21.74 15.52 2.28
C CYS A 4 21.16 14.24 1.67
N GLU A 5 21.87 13.12 1.81
CA GLU A 5 21.40 11.81 1.38
C GLU A 5 20.12 11.44 2.15
N ARG A 6 18.95 11.66 1.53
CA ARG A 6 17.69 11.26 2.11
C ARG A 6 17.53 9.76 1.95
N LYS A 7 17.52 9.04 3.08
CA LYS A 7 17.20 7.61 3.09
C LYS A 7 15.69 7.44 2.88
N PRO A 8 15.24 6.84 1.77
CA PRO A 8 13.82 6.66 1.51
C PRO A 8 13.20 5.71 2.55
N ARG A 9 11.90 5.91 2.81
CA ARG A 9 11.13 5.12 3.77
C ARG A 9 9.79 4.77 3.16
N ILE A 10 9.27 3.60 3.49
CA ILE A 10 7.94 3.15 3.10
C ILE A 10 7.25 2.53 4.31
N ILE A 11 5.95 2.73 4.42
CA ILE A 11 5.08 2.17 5.45
C ILE A 11 3.90 1.52 4.72
N VAL A 12 3.50 0.33 5.17
CA VAL A 12 2.40 -0.43 4.59
C VAL A 12 1.47 -0.90 5.71
N GLN A 13 0.16 -0.82 5.47
CA GLN A 13 -0.88 -1.31 6.38
C GLN A 13 -1.91 -2.13 5.60
N GLY A 14 -2.28 -3.30 6.14
CA GLY A 14 -3.23 -4.23 5.52
C GLY A 14 -4.66 -4.11 6.06
N GLY A 15 -5.03 -2.95 6.62
CA GLY A 15 -6.32 -2.73 7.29
C GLY A 15 -6.35 -3.22 8.74
N MET A 16 -7.57 -3.41 9.27
CA MET A 16 -7.79 -3.93 10.62
C MET A 16 -7.70 -5.45 10.62
N TYR A 17 -6.77 -6.01 11.40
CA TYR A 17 -6.67 -7.45 11.60
C TYR A 17 -7.66 -7.87 12.68
N THR A 18 -8.71 -8.60 12.30
CA THR A 18 -9.78 -9.05 13.22
C THR A 18 -9.70 -10.52 13.58
N ASP A 19 -8.84 -11.29 12.90
CA ASP A 19 -8.75 -12.73 13.07
C ASP A 19 -7.66 -13.11 14.07
N LEU A 20 -7.89 -12.77 15.33
CA LEU A 20 -6.93 -13.01 16.42
C LEU A 20 -6.87 -14.48 16.85
N GLU A 21 -7.84 -15.30 16.44
CA GLU A 21 -7.98 -16.70 16.88
C GLU A 21 -7.38 -17.72 15.90
N SER A 22 -7.20 -17.38 14.62
CA SER A 22 -6.66 -18.32 13.61
C SER A 22 -5.19 -18.66 13.80
N GLY A 23 -4.42 -17.87 14.58
CA GLY A 23 -2.98 -18.08 14.73
C GLY A 23 -2.15 -17.62 13.53
N ASP A 24 -2.77 -17.08 12.48
CA ASP A 24 -2.14 -16.71 11.20
C ASP A 24 -1.40 -15.36 11.24
N ARG A 25 -1.11 -14.83 12.44
CA ARG A 25 -0.47 -13.54 12.61
C ARG A 25 0.88 -13.47 11.92
N GLU A 26 1.65 -14.55 11.95
CA GLU A 26 2.98 -14.60 11.32
C GLU A 26 2.87 -14.47 9.80
N GLU A 27 1.98 -15.25 9.17
CA GLU A 27 1.73 -15.19 7.72
C GLU A 27 1.20 -13.81 7.30
N PHE A 28 0.30 -13.22 8.09
CA PHE A 28 -0.20 -11.86 7.85
C PHE A 28 0.93 -10.83 7.90
N MET A 29 1.80 -10.92 8.91
CA MET A 29 2.96 -10.04 9.03
C MET A 29 3.98 -10.26 7.92
N ASP A 30 4.19 -11.48 7.46
CA ASP A 30 5.10 -11.78 6.36
C ASP A 30 4.58 -11.26 5.03
N ALA A 31 3.27 -11.32 4.78
CA ALA A 31 2.65 -10.69 3.64
C ALA A 31 2.84 -9.16 3.65
N LEU A 32 2.69 -8.50 4.81
CA LEU A 32 2.96 -7.07 4.96
C LEU A 32 4.43 -6.71 4.74
N LYS A 33 5.36 -7.50 5.30
CA LYS A 33 6.80 -7.32 5.07
C LYS A 33 7.14 -7.48 3.59
N GLY A 34 6.54 -8.47 2.92
CA GLY A 34 6.71 -8.70 1.49
C GLY A 34 6.27 -7.49 0.66
N ALA A 35 5.06 -6.97 0.92
CA ALA A 35 4.55 -5.77 0.25
C ALA A 35 5.45 -4.53 0.50
N ALA A 36 5.87 -4.31 1.75
CA ALA A 36 6.77 -3.21 2.09
C ALA A 36 8.13 -3.36 1.39
N ARG A 37 8.66 -4.58 1.29
CA ARG A 37 9.93 -4.85 0.61
C ARG A 37 9.84 -4.60 -0.89
N ASN A 38 8.76 -5.05 -1.54
CA ASN A 38 8.53 -4.81 -2.95
C ASN A 38 8.55 -3.32 -3.30
N GLY A 39 7.90 -2.47 -2.48
CA GLY A 39 7.95 -1.02 -2.67
C GLY A 39 9.29 -0.41 -2.28
N TYR A 40 9.95 -0.91 -1.24
CA TYR A 40 11.27 -0.42 -0.84
C TYR A 40 12.35 -0.69 -1.91
N ASP A 41 12.29 -1.83 -2.59
CA ASP A 41 13.23 -2.16 -3.66
C ASP A 41 13.11 -1.16 -4.82
N VAL A 42 11.90 -0.68 -5.14
CA VAL A 42 11.70 0.41 -6.11
C VAL A 42 12.40 1.69 -5.67
N LEU A 43 12.27 2.08 -4.39
CA LEU A 43 12.93 3.29 -3.86
C LEU A 43 14.45 3.16 -3.86
N LYS A 44 14.95 1.96 -3.53
CA LYS A 44 16.39 1.66 -3.52
C LYS A 44 17.01 1.76 -4.91
N ASP A 45 16.25 1.43 -5.94
CA ASP A 45 16.67 1.48 -7.34
C ASP A 45 16.38 2.85 -8.01
N ASN A 46 16.23 3.91 -7.20
CA ASN A 46 15.93 5.29 -7.63
C ASN A 46 14.59 5.45 -8.38
N GLY A 47 13.62 4.56 -8.15
CA GLY A 47 12.26 4.73 -8.61
C GLY A 47 11.50 5.82 -7.87
N THR A 48 10.32 6.20 -8.39
CA THR A 48 9.53 7.27 -7.78
C THR A 48 8.78 6.79 -6.54
N ALA A 49 8.39 7.72 -5.66
CA ALA A 49 7.53 7.40 -4.51
C ALA A 49 6.18 6.82 -4.94
N VAL A 50 5.62 7.28 -6.07
CA VAL A 50 4.36 6.79 -6.63
C VAL A 50 4.50 5.35 -7.10
N ASP A 51 5.57 5.02 -7.83
CA ASP A 51 5.83 3.63 -8.27
C ASP A 51 6.05 2.70 -7.07
N ALA A 52 6.71 3.17 -6.02
CA ALA A 52 6.97 2.38 -4.82
C ALA A 52 5.68 2.02 -4.07
N VAL A 53 4.77 2.98 -3.87
CA VAL A 53 3.50 2.71 -3.18
C VAL A 53 2.56 1.88 -4.05
N GLU A 54 2.54 2.10 -5.36
CA GLU A 54 1.80 1.26 -6.32
C GLU A 54 2.27 -0.19 -6.24
N LYS A 55 3.59 -0.42 -6.25
CA LYS A 55 4.18 -1.76 -6.19
C LYS A 55 3.87 -2.48 -4.88
N ALA A 56 3.90 -1.74 -3.77
CA ALA A 56 3.53 -2.28 -2.46
C ALA A 56 2.04 -2.66 -2.39
N VAL A 57 1.14 -1.77 -2.84
CA VAL A 57 -0.32 -2.01 -2.82
C VAL A 57 -0.69 -3.17 -3.74
N ARG A 58 -0.12 -3.25 -4.94
CA ARG A 58 -0.32 -4.39 -5.86
C ARG A 58 0.04 -5.73 -5.19
N GLY A 59 1.12 -5.76 -4.41
CA GLY A 59 1.49 -6.95 -3.63
C GLY A 59 0.44 -7.37 -2.59
N LEU A 60 -0.26 -6.41 -1.98
CA LEU A 60 -1.38 -6.71 -1.08
C LEU A 60 -2.61 -7.22 -1.85
N GLU A 61 -2.94 -6.58 -2.98
CA GLU A 61 -4.08 -6.95 -3.83
C GLU A 61 -3.96 -8.35 -4.43
N GLU A 62 -2.75 -8.78 -4.78
CA GLU A 62 -2.47 -10.11 -5.34
C GLU A 62 -2.45 -11.21 -4.28
N ASN A 63 -2.11 -10.88 -3.02
CA ASN A 63 -1.94 -11.85 -1.94
C ASN A 63 -3.23 -12.62 -1.61
N GLY A 64 -4.39 -11.98 -1.76
CA GLY A 64 -5.70 -12.61 -1.56
C GLY A 64 -6.13 -12.76 -0.09
N ARG A 65 -5.27 -12.49 0.89
CA ARG A 65 -5.64 -12.47 2.33
C ARG A 65 -6.19 -11.13 2.80
N PHE A 66 -5.85 -10.05 2.10
CA PHE A 66 -6.33 -8.71 2.43
C PHE A 66 -7.64 -8.43 1.70
N ASN A 67 -8.52 -7.63 2.31
CA ASN A 67 -9.74 -7.15 1.67
C ASN A 67 -9.42 -6.07 0.62
N ALA A 68 -8.76 -6.48 -0.45
CA ALA A 68 -8.38 -5.70 -1.62
C ALA A 68 -8.08 -6.65 -2.79
N GLY A 69 -8.26 -6.18 -4.03
CA GLY A 69 -7.96 -6.96 -5.23
C GLY A 69 -8.58 -8.36 -5.21
N ARG A 70 -7.73 -9.40 -5.24
CA ARG A 70 -8.13 -10.81 -5.25
C ARG A 70 -8.85 -11.26 -3.98
N GLY A 71 -8.53 -10.65 -2.83
CA GLY A 71 -9.10 -11.00 -1.53
C GLY A 71 -10.34 -10.19 -1.14
N SER A 72 -10.83 -9.34 -2.05
CA SER A 72 -11.95 -8.44 -1.80
C SER A 72 -13.21 -9.18 -1.38
N TYR A 73 -13.91 -8.58 -0.43
CA TYR A 73 -15.21 -9.03 0.01
C TYR A 73 -16.25 -8.81 -1.09
N LYS A 74 -17.30 -9.63 -1.02
CA LYS A 74 -18.38 -9.59 -1.99
C LYS A 74 -19.46 -8.60 -1.53
N THR A 75 -20.10 -7.96 -2.50
CA THR A 75 -21.35 -7.23 -2.31
C THR A 75 -22.48 -8.17 -1.87
N ASP A 76 -23.61 -7.59 -1.49
CA ASP A 76 -24.85 -8.32 -1.18
C ASP A 76 -25.34 -9.22 -2.34
N LYS A 77 -24.98 -8.85 -3.58
CA LYS A 77 -25.23 -9.62 -4.80
C LYS A 77 -24.18 -10.70 -5.08
N GLY A 78 -23.21 -10.88 -4.19
CA GLY A 78 -22.15 -11.88 -4.33
C GLY A 78 -21.06 -11.52 -5.35
N GLN A 79 -20.99 -10.26 -5.80
CA GLN A 79 -20.00 -9.77 -6.78
C GLN A 79 -18.82 -9.07 -6.09
N VAL A 80 -17.66 -9.03 -6.72
CA VAL A 80 -16.51 -8.25 -6.23
C VAL A 80 -16.52 -6.88 -6.91
N GLU A 81 -16.49 -5.83 -6.11
CA GLU A 81 -16.35 -4.43 -6.54
C GLU A 81 -15.21 -3.82 -5.72
N CYS A 82 -14.23 -3.19 -6.39
CA CYS A 82 -13.01 -2.68 -5.75
C CYS A 82 -12.87 -1.18 -6.00
N ASP A 83 -12.38 -0.47 -4.99
CA ASP A 83 -12.00 0.94 -5.07
C ASP A 83 -10.53 1.11 -4.70
N ALA A 84 -9.84 2.04 -5.36
CA ALA A 84 -8.45 2.39 -5.06
C ALA A 84 -8.16 3.85 -5.41
N MET A 85 -7.20 4.45 -4.71
CA MET A 85 -6.70 5.79 -5.01
C MET A 85 -5.19 5.89 -4.78
N ILE A 86 -4.54 6.79 -5.52
CA ILE A 86 -3.12 7.11 -5.40
C ILE A 86 -2.93 8.61 -5.54
N MET A 87 -1.93 9.17 -4.86
CA MET A 87 -1.65 10.61 -4.87
C MET A 87 -0.15 10.85 -4.98
N ASP A 88 0.24 11.72 -5.92
CA ASP A 88 1.60 12.23 -6.05
C ASP A 88 1.74 13.56 -5.31
N GLY A 89 2.33 13.53 -4.12
CA GLY A 89 2.49 14.71 -3.27
C GLY A 89 3.29 15.86 -3.91
N HIS A 90 4.08 15.61 -4.96
CA HIS A 90 4.77 16.68 -5.68
C HIS A 90 3.81 17.52 -6.55
N LYS A 91 2.65 16.95 -6.92
CA LYS A 91 1.66 17.58 -7.81
C LYS A 91 0.45 18.13 -7.08
N VAL A 92 0.39 17.97 -5.76
CA VAL A 92 -0.70 18.50 -4.95
C VAL A 92 -0.35 19.93 -4.58
N ASP A 93 -1.10 20.87 -5.14
CA ASP A 93 -1.13 22.23 -4.65
C ASP A 93 -1.98 22.27 -3.36
N ALA A 94 -1.33 22.50 -2.22
CA ALA A 94 -2.00 22.50 -0.93
C ALA A 94 -2.93 23.72 -0.74
N GLU A 95 -2.75 24.78 -1.52
CA GLU A 95 -3.50 26.04 -1.34
C GLU A 95 -4.87 26.00 -2.04
N GLN A 96 -5.02 25.23 -3.13
CA GLN A 96 -6.28 25.13 -3.88
C GLN A 96 -7.43 24.42 -3.13
N TYR A 97 -7.15 23.80 -1.99
CA TYR A 97 -8.16 23.12 -1.18
C TYR A 97 -8.84 24.01 -0.13
N TYR A 98 -8.33 25.22 0.13
CA TYR A 98 -8.89 26.13 1.14
C TYR A 98 -9.79 27.24 0.57
N GLU A 99 -9.95 27.35 -0.76
CA GLU A 99 -10.86 28.33 -1.39
C GLU A 99 -12.27 27.80 -1.70
N LYS A 100 -12.76 26.79 -0.99
CA LYS A 100 -14.15 26.31 -1.13
C LYS A 100 -14.93 26.29 0.18
#